data_AF-A0A2K3JP19-F1
#
_entry.id   AF-A0A2K3JP19-F1
#
_cell.length_a   1.000
_cell.length_b   1.000
_cell.length_c   1.000
_cell.angle_alpha   90.00
_cell.angle_beta   90.00
_cell.angle_gamma   90.00
#
_symmetry.space_group_name_H-M   'P 1'
#
loop_
_entity.id
_entity.type
_entity.pdbx_description
1 polymer ?
#
loop_
_entity_poly.entity_id
_entity_poly.type
_entity_poly.pdbx_seq_one_letter_code
_entity_poly.pdbx_strand_id
1 'polypeptide(L)'
;MAAATHRLALIIQNPSNHSEFLLVKQSPPSKFNDEEYDSFVDSDLWDLPSVHLNPLQSQSEPPFELDISSLHSDDFNFSEFDIRSALHEVFGQLGFEMVEIGEWKFHKYVKEAAFGPGLPVNTVFIVGKLVDETKEFS
;
A
#
# COMPACT_ATOMS: atom_id res chain seq x y z
N MET A 1 10.42 2.55 22.40
CA MET A 1 9.66 1.61 21.56
C MET A 1 10.65 0.85 20.69
N ALA A 2 10.43 -0.44 20.44
CA ALA A 2 11.27 -1.18 19.48
C ALA A 2 11.09 -0.58 18.09
N ALA A 3 12.18 -0.40 17.34
CA ALA A 3 12.11 0.11 15.98
C ALA A 3 11.41 -0.92 15.09
N ALA A 4 10.48 -0.44 14.26
CA ALA A 4 9.79 -1.26 13.26
C ALA A 4 9.75 -0.49 11.95
N THR A 5 9.80 -1.24 10.85
CA THR A 5 9.50 -0.70 9.53
C THR A 5 7.99 -0.68 9.32
N HIS A 6 7.49 0.26 8.52
CA HIS A 6 6.07 0.39 8.26
C HIS A 6 5.80 0.20 6.77
N ARG A 7 4.71 -0.50 6.44
CA ARG A 7 4.27 -0.73 5.07
C ARG A 7 2.83 -0.29 4.92
N LEU A 8 2.51 0.38 3.82
CA LEU A 8 1.15 0.67 3.40
C LEU A 8 0.72 -0.38 2.38
N ALA A 9 -0.43 -1.01 2.60
CA ALA A 9 -1.08 -1.88 1.63
C ALA A 9 -2.47 -1.35 1.30
N LEU A 10 -2.78 -1.28 -0.01
CA LEU A 10 -4.08 -0.79 -0.48
C LEU A 10 -4.97 -1.94 -0.92
N ILE A 11 -6.23 -1.87 -0.48
CA ILE A 11 -7.32 -2.71 -0.97
C ILE A 11 -8.17 -1.83 -1.86
N ILE A 12 -7.92 -1.88 -3.17
CA ILE A 12 -8.62 -1.06 -4.15
C ILE A 12 -9.78 -1.88 -4.69
N GLN A 13 -10.99 -1.51 -4.30
CA GLN A 13 -12.22 -2.20 -4.69
C GLN A 13 -12.72 -1.71 -6.05
N ASN A 14 -13.30 -2.63 -6.82
CA ASN A 14 -14.03 -2.28 -8.03
C ASN A 14 -15.26 -1.40 -7.66
N PRO A 15 -15.44 -0.23 -8.31
CA PRO A 15 -16.56 0.67 -8.01
C PRO A 15 -17.92 0.06 -8.33
N SER A 16 -18.00 -0.80 -9.35
CA SER A 16 -19.24 -1.45 -9.79
C SER A 16 -19.50 -2.79 -9.10
N ASN A 17 -18.47 -3.47 -8.59
CA ASN A 17 -18.57 -4.73 -7.87
C ASN A 17 -17.69 -4.76 -6.61
N HIS A 18 -18.27 -4.54 -5.44
CA HIS A 18 -17.53 -4.48 -4.18
C HIS A 18 -16.95 -5.83 -3.68
N SER A 19 -17.18 -6.94 -4.39
CA SER A 19 -16.55 -8.23 -4.10
C SER A 19 -15.20 -8.43 -4.82
N GLU A 20 -14.87 -7.56 -5.77
CA GLU A 20 -13.62 -7.61 -6.52
C GLU A 20 -12.67 -6.50 -6.05
N PHE A 21 -11.37 -6.82 -6.06
CA PHE A 21 -10.31 -5.89 -5.72
C PHE A 21 -9.06 -6.16 -6.56
N LEU A 22 -8.21 -5.15 -6.68
CA LEU A 22 -6.99 -5.23 -7.47
C LEU A 22 -5.85 -5.93 -6.71
N LEU A 23 -5.09 -6.72 -7.46
CA LEU A 23 -3.87 -7.38 -7.03
C LEU A 23 -2.76 -7.06 -8.02
N VAL A 24 -1.53 -7.02 -7.53
CA VAL A 24 -0.32 -6.88 -8.36
C VAL A 24 0.43 -8.20 -8.41
N LYS A 25 0.91 -8.53 -9.60
CA LYS A 25 1.83 -9.66 -9.78
C LYS A 25 3.18 -9.28 -9.17
N GLN A 26 3.64 -10.07 -8.20
CA GLN A 26 4.92 -9.86 -7.55
C GLN A 26 6.07 -10.26 -8.49
N SER A 27 7.18 -9.54 -8.37
CA SER A 27 8.40 -9.93 -9.06
C SER A 27 8.95 -11.22 -8.44
N PRO A 28 9.39 -12.20 -9.24
CA PRO A 28 10.01 -13.40 -8.69
C PRO A 28 11.28 -13.02 -7.92
N PRO A 29 11.66 -13.81 -6.90
CA PRO A 29 12.89 -13.59 -6.17
C PRO A 29 14.10 -13.60 -7.11
N SER A 30 15.16 -12.89 -6.69
CA SER A 30 16.41 -12.93 -7.43
C SER A 30 17.01 -14.34 -7.39
N LYS A 31 17.58 -14.77 -8.51
CA LYS A 31 18.27 -16.05 -8.63
C LYS A 31 19.45 -16.15 -7.68
N PHE A 32 19.73 -17.35 -7.19
CA PHE A 32 20.83 -17.62 -6.26
C PHE A 32 22.16 -17.90 -6.98
N ASN A 33 22.15 -17.95 -8.32
CA ASN A 33 23.28 -18.38 -9.16
C ASN A 33 23.73 -19.81 -8.83
N ASP A 34 22.76 -20.66 -8.49
CA ASP A 34 22.95 -22.08 -8.23
C ASP A 34 21.99 -22.83 -9.16
N GLU A 35 22.54 -23.70 -10.02
CA GLU A 35 21.77 -24.35 -11.08
C GLU A 35 20.66 -25.25 -10.52
N GLU A 36 20.90 -25.92 -9.39
CA GLU A 36 19.90 -26.79 -8.77
C GLU A 36 18.75 -25.96 -8.22
N TYR A 37 19.06 -24.90 -7.46
CA TYR A 37 18.04 -24.03 -6.88
C TYR A 37 17.31 -23.16 -7.92
N ASP A 38 18.02 -22.65 -8.92
CA ASP A 38 17.44 -21.80 -9.97
C ASP A 38 16.65 -22.59 -11.01
N SER A 39 16.70 -23.93 -10.96
CA SER A 39 15.90 -24.82 -11.81
C SER A 39 14.44 -24.94 -11.35
N PHE A 40 14.14 -24.59 -10.09
CA PHE A 40 12.78 -24.61 -9.59
C PHE A 40 11.97 -23.47 -10.21
N VAL A 41 10.81 -23.82 -10.78
CA VAL A 41 9.89 -22.84 -11.34
C VAL A 41 9.08 -22.26 -10.19
N ASP A 42 9.34 -21.00 -9.86
CA ASP A 42 8.49 -20.26 -8.95
C ASP A 42 7.13 -20.00 -9.59
N SER A 43 6.07 -20.21 -8.82
CA SER A 43 4.72 -19.84 -9.23
C SER A 43 4.57 -18.32 -9.23
N ASP A 44 3.78 -17.81 -10.17
CA ASP A 44 3.39 -16.41 -10.15
C ASP A 44 2.65 -16.09 -8.85
N LEU A 45 3.22 -15.21 -8.03
CA LEU A 45 2.61 -14.74 -6.79
C LEU A 45 1.86 -13.43 -7.04
N TRP A 46 0.66 -13.32 -6.48
CA TRP A 46 -0.17 -12.12 -6.52
C TRP A 46 -0.39 -11.63 -5.09
N ASP A 47 -0.25 -10.32 -4.86
CA ASP A 47 -0.42 -9.71 -3.55
C ASP A 47 -1.04 -8.31 -3.69
N LEU A 48 -1.44 -7.72 -2.56
CA LEU A 48 -1.96 -6.36 -2.52
C LEU A 48 -0.87 -5.35 -2.92
N PRO A 49 -1.23 -4.32 -3.70
CA PRO A 49 -0.32 -3.25 -4.05
C PRO A 49 0.08 -2.49 -2.79
N SER A 50 1.39 -2.30 -2.59
CA SER A 50 1.92 -1.91 -1.29
C SER A 50 3.35 -1.40 -1.36
N VAL A 51 3.70 -0.51 -0.42
CA VAL A 51 4.98 0.22 -0.40
C VAL A 51 5.46 0.45 1.02
N HIS A 52 6.75 0.73 1.18
CA HIS A 52 7.30 1.15 2.46
C HIS A 52 6.81 2.55 2.84
N LEU A 53 6.43 2.74 4.09
CA LEU A 53 6.05 4.04 4.63
C LEU A 53 7.27 4.75 5.20
N ASN A 54 7.63 5.85 4.54
CA ASN A 54 8.68 6.73 5.01
C ASN A 54 8.14 7.69 6.09
N PRO A 55 8.90 7.94 7.17
CA PRO A 55 8.56 8.98 8.14
C PRO A 55 8.45 10.34 7.46
N LEU A 56 7.48 11.16 7.90
CA LEU A 56 7.29 12.50 7.38
C LEU A 56 8.52 13.37 7.67
N GLN A 57 9.16 13.90 6.63
CA GLN A 57 10.28 14.82 6.80
C GLN A 57 9.74 16.20 7.19
N SER A 58 10.35 16.84 8.20
CA SER A 58 9.88 18.10 8.82
C SER A 58 9.82 19.33 7.89
N GLN A 59 10.10 19.19 6.59
CA GLN A 59 10.14 20.29 5.61
C GLN A 59 9.31 20.02 4.34
N SER A 60 8.47 18.98 4.30
CA SER A 60 7.53 18.86 3.18
C SER A 60 6.41 19.87 3.35
N GLU A 61 6.27 20.81 2.40
CA GLU A 61 5.03 21.57 2.22
C GLU A 61 3.85 20.58 2.09
N PRO A 62 2.61 20.98 2.42
CA PRO A 62 1.43 20.16 2.18
C PRO A 62 0.78 20.56 0.85
N PRO A 63 0.81 19.74 -0.22
CA PRO A 63 0.00 20.03 -1.39
C PRO A 63 -0.77 18.78 -1.82
N PHE A 64 -1.90 18.53 -1.13
CA PHE A 64 -3.17 17.97 -1.62
C PHE A 64 -4.06 17.66 -0.40
N GLU A 65 -5.32 18.13 -0.38
CA GLU A 65 -6.34 17.69 0.60
C GLU A 65 -6.83 16.29 0.22
N LEU A 66 -5.98 15.28 0.42
CA LEU A 66 -6.48 13.92 0.58
C LEU A 66 -7.16 13.92 1.96
N ASP A 67 -8.45 13.62 2.07
CA ASP A 67 -9.17 13.58 3.36
C ASP A 67 -8.73 12.36 4.19
N ILE A 68 -7.46 12.34 4.56
CA ILE A 68 -6.85 11.38 5.48
C ILE A 68 -7.36 11.62 6.91
N SER A 69 -7.98 12.77 7.18
CA SER A 69 -8.69 13.03 8.44
C SER A 69 -9.79 12.01 8.71
N SER A 70 -10.38 11.41 7.68
CA SER A 70 -11.32 10.30 7.84
C SER A 70 -10.66 8.98 8.31
N LEU A 71 -9.34 8.84 8.18
CA LEU A 71 -8.58 7.66 8.56
C LEU A 71 -8.16 7.73 10.03
N HIS A 72 -9.10 7.50 10.93
CA HIS A 72 -8.80 7.42 12.37
C HIS A 72 -8.41 5.99 12.78
N SER A 73 -7.31 5.87 13.52
CA SER A 73 -6.88 4.65 14.19
C SER A 73 -6.26 4.99 15.54
N ASP A 74 -6.60 4.25 16.59
CA ASP A 74 -5.99 4.41 17.91
C ASP A 74 -4.54 3.88 17.95
N ASP A 75 -4.20 2.96 17.05
CA ASP A 75 -2.93 2.23 17.05
C ASP A 75 -1.93 2.70 16.00
N PHE A 76 -2.35 3.54 15.03
CA PHE A 76 -1.51 4.04 13.95
C PHE A 76 -1.76 5.53 13.71
N ASN A 77 -0.71 6.33 13.80
CA ASN A 77 -0.77 7.77 13.58
C ASN A 77 -0.34 8.11 12.15
N PHE A 78 -1.30 8.38 11.27
CA PHE A 78 -1.05 8.76 9.87
C PHE A 78 -0.23 10.04 9.71
N SER A 79 -0.25 10.94 10.68
CA SER A 79 0.49 12.21 10.62
C SER A 79 2.01 12.06 10.74
N GLU A 80 2.49 10.89 11.16
CA GLU A 80 3.92 10.61 11.31
C GLU A 80 4.60 10.14 10.00
N PHE A 81 3.83 9.88 8.94
CA PHE A 81 4.32 9.26 7.71
C PHE A 81 3.95 10.08 6.46
N ASP A 82 4.78 9.96 5.41
CA ASP A 82 4.46 10.51 4.10
C ASP A 82 3.52 9.57 3.32
N ILE A 83 2.23 9.65 3.67
CA ILE A 83 1.17 8.85 3.05
C ILE A 83 1.01 9.18 1.57
N ARG A 84 1.25 10.44 1.16
CA ARG A 84 1.05 10.89 -0.22
C ARG A 84 2.05 10.22 -1.16
N SER A 85 3.33 10.29 -0.85
CA SER A 85 4.37 9.66 -1.67
C SER A 85 4.15 8.16 -1.74
N ALA A 86 3.74 7.55 -0.63
CA ALA A 86 3.40 6.14 -0.58
C ALA A 86 2.23 5.78 -1.52
N LEU A 87 1.13 6.54 -1.46
CA LEU A 87 -0.01 6.34 -2.36
C LEU A 87 0.40 6.51 -3.83
N HIS A 88 1.16 7.55 -4.15
CA HIS A 88 1.66 7.77 -5.51
C HIS A 88 2.49 6.59 -6.03
N GLU A 89 3.40 6.05 -5.21
CA GLU A 89 4.18 4.87 -5.56
C GLU A 89 3.29 3.64 -5.76
N VAL A 90 2.29 3.43 -4.89
CA VAL A 90 1.32 2.34 -5.05
C VAL A 90 0.53 2.45 -6.37
N PHE A 91 0.07 3.66 -6.73
CA PHE A 91 -0.60 3.87 -8.02
C PHE A 91 0.32 3.65 -9.21
N GLY A 92 1.59 4.04 -9.08
CA GLY A 92 2.63 3.74 -10.06
C GLY A 92 2.78 2.24 -10.31
N GLN A 93 2.68 1.39 -9.28
CA GLN A 93 2.70 -0.07 -9.43
C GLN A 93 1.52 -0.60 -10.26
N LEU A 94 0.39 0.10 -10.23
CA LEU A 94 -0.83 -0.27 -10.96
C LEU A 94 -0.90 0.33 -12.37
N GLY A 95 0.06 1.19 -12.73
CA GLY A 95 0.06 1.92 -14.00
C GLY A 95 -1.02 3.01 -14.07
N PHE A 96 -1.54 3.45 -12.93
CA PHE A 96 -2.47 4.56 -12.86
C PHE A 96 -1.71 5.87 -12.63
N GLU A 97 -2.05 6.92 -13.40
CA GLU A 97 -1.79 8.29 -12.94
C GLU A 97 -2.61 8.54 -11.66
N MET A 98 -2.17 9.44 -10.78
CA MET A 98 -2.78 9.63 -9.46
C MET A 98 -4.30 9.85 -9.57
N VAL A 99 -5.07 8.75 -9.42
CA VAL A 99 -6.51 8.75 -9.64
C VAL A 99 -7.16 9.41 -8.43
N GLU A 100 -8.16 10.25 -8.68
CA GLU A 100 -9.09 10.64 -7.62
C GLU A 100 -9.75 9.36 -7.09
N ILE A 101 -9.36 8.96 -5.87
CA ILE A 101 -10.04 7.90 -5.14
C ILE A 101 -11.04 8.57 -4.21
N GLY A 102 -12.32 8.23 -4.38
CA GLY A 102 -13.42 8.99 -3.81
C GLY A 102 -13.53 8.83 -2.29
N GLU A 103 -13.47 7.59 -1.79
CA GLU A 103 -13.51 7.33 -0.35
C GLU A 103 -12.34 6.44 0.07
N TRP A 104 -11.58 6.91 1.07
CA TRP A 104 -10.56 6.14 1.76
C TRP A 104 -11.06 5.72 3.13
N LYS A 105 -10.82 4.46 3.53
CA LYS A 105 -11.19 3.95 4.85
C LYS A 105 -10.06 3.15 5.46
N PHE A 106 -9.75 3.44 6.73
CA PHE A 106 -8.80 2.65 7.49
C PHE A 106 -9.43 1.28 7.74
N HIS A 107 -8.70 0.22 7.40
CA HIS A 107 -9.18 -1.14 7.60
C HIS A 107 -8.60 -1.76 8.87
N LYS A 108 -7.28 -1.81 8.97
CA LYS A 108 -6.57 -2.33 10.15
C LYS A 108 -5.10 -1.95 10.12
N TYR A 109 -4.47 -2.05 11.29
CA TYR A 109 -3.02 -1.98 11.45
C TYR A 109 -2.54 -3.28 12.09
N VAL A 110 -1.59 -3.96 11.45
CA VAL A 110 -1.08 -5.26 11.88
C VAL A 110 0.38 -5.11 12.28
N LYS A 111 0.69 -5.40 13.54
CA LYS A 111 2.05 -5.44 14.05
C LYS A 111 2.63 -6.84 13.85
N GLU A 112 3.70 -6.93 13.08
CA GLU A 112 4.38 -8.21 12.89
C GLU A 112 5.18 -8.55 14.15
N ALA A 113 5.20 -9.84 14.50
CA ALA A 113 6.03 -10.30 15.60
C ALA A 113 7.51 -10.20 15.22
N ALA A 114 8.36 -9.84 16.18
CA ALA A 114 9.80 -9.71 15.96
C ALA A 114 10.44 -11.09 15.77
N PHE A 115 10.51 -11.53 14.51
CA PHE A 115 11.16 -12.78 14.10
C PHE A 115 12.32 -12.51 13.14
N GLY A 116 13.42 -13.23 13.33
CA GLY A 116 14.62 -13.11 12.50
C GLY A 116 15.51 -11.90 12.84
N PRO A 117 16.57 -11.67 12.04
CA PRO A 117 17.55 -10.61 12.30
C PRO A 117 17.13 -9.22 11.81
N GLY A 118 16.03 -9.11 11.05
CA GLY A 118 15.53 -7.85 10.50
C GLY A 118 14.64 -7.07 11.47
N LEU A 119 14.34 -5.82 11.13
CA LEU A 119 13.27 -5.07 11.82
C LEU A 119 11.91 -5.69 11.44
N PRO A 120 10.96 -5.82 12.40
CA PRO A 120 9.61 -6.24 12.06
C PRO A 120 8.95 -5.25 11.10
N VAL A 121 8.05 -5.75 10.24
CA VAL A 121 7.31 -4.95 9.26
C VAL A 121 5.86 -4.81 9.70
N ASN A 122 5.52 -3.68 10.31
CA ASN A 122 4.13 -3.39 10.64
C ASN A 122 3.40 -2.89 9.40
N THR A 123 2.21 -3.41 9.13
CA THR A 123 1.46 -3.08 7.91
C THR A 123 0.15 -2.38 8.23
N VAL A 124 -0.06 -1.20 7.66
CA VAL A 124 -1.34 -0.49 7.65
C VAL A 124 -2.09 -0.81 6.36
N PHE A 125 -3.37 -1.17 6.51
CA PHE A 125 -4.27 -1.48 5.41
C PHE A 125 -5.30 -0.37 5.27
N ILE A 126 -5.39 0.17 4.05
CA ILE A 126 -6.39 1.17 3.69
C ILE A 126 -7.23 0.61 2.53
N VAL A 127 -8.53 0.81 2.61
CA VAL A 127 -9.47 0.47 1.54
C VAL A 127 -9.79 1.74 0.75
N GLY A 128 -9.73 1.66 -0.57
CA GLY A 128 -10.09 2.74 -1.49
C GLY A 128 -11.03 2.23 -2.58
N LYS A 129 -11.80 3.14 -3.18
CA LYS A 129 -12.61 2.87 -4.38
C LYS A 129 -12.18 3.80 -5.51
N LEU A 130 -11.88 3.23 -6.68
CA LEU A 130 -11.64 4.04 -7.88
C LEU A 130 -12.91 4.85 -8.20
N VAL A 131 -12.75 6.12 -8.55
CA VAL A 131 -13.88 6.93 -9.03
C VAL A 131 -14.17 6.53 -10.47
N ASP A 132 -15.45 6.39 -10.78
CA ASP A 132 -15.91 6.16 -12.13
C ASP A 132 -15.99 7.52 -12.86
N GLU A 133 -15.06 7.77 -13.79
CA GLU A 133 -15.02 9.01 -14.60
C GLU A 133 -16.30 9.22 -15.44
N THR A 134 -17.19 8.21 -15.54
CA THR A 134 -18.41 8.32 -16.34
C THR A 134 -19.54 9.15 -15.70
N LYS A 135 -19.37 9.72 -14.50
CA LYS A 135 -20.41 10.52 -13.81
C LYS A 135 -20.31 12.04 -13.93
N GLU A 136 -19.40 12.58 -14.73
CA GLU A 136 -19.29 14.04 -14.94
C GLU A 136 -20.25 14.63 -16.01
N PHE A 137 -21.08 13.80 -16.67
CA PHE A 137 -22.06 14.31 -17.65
C PHE A 137 -23.44 13.63 -17.53
N SER A 138 -24.22 13.99 -16.52
CA SER A 138 -25.68 13.73 -16.50
C SER A 138 -26.44 14.82 -15.76
#